data_AF-A0A7S3WZI2-F1
#
_entry.id   AF-A0A7S3WZI2-F1
#
_cell.length_a   1.000
_cell.length_b   1.000
_cell.length_c   1.000
_cell.angle_alpha   90.00
_cell.angle_beta   90.00
_cell.angle_gamma   90.00
#
_symmetry.space_group_name_H-M   'P 1'
#
loop_
_entity.id
_entity.type
_entity.pdbx_description
1 polymer ?
#
loop_
_entity_poly.entity_id
_entity_poly.type
_entity_poly.pdbx_seq_one_letter_code
_entity_poly.pdbx_strand_id
1 'polypeptide(L)'
;MRRSLRTGVAADQLLVRPVARLGSRILRLPSPPATGAAEAAAAEGAEEEEEEEDRSGKDASASAKERRKKGGKGGAKAEAALGEAWSHARALGALAMEGVELVYANPVSCLLRIALGAYAVYWCVPRGREFYDYSHQLAEGLSQPQIMFKAKTYNGQEVMVDDYREAYWWLRDKTPEDARVMAWWDYGYQITGIGERTTIADGNTWNHEHIATLGLILSGNEQKAHSIARHLADYVLVWAGGGGDDLAKSPHMARIGNSVFRDICPGDPTCSKFGFYQGGQPTPMMEECLLYKLTMHGQRGIAANESLFQHVFTSRYGKVRIFKVRRVSLKSKKWVADPANRRCDAPGSWYCVGQYPPALAPLIARRKNFAQLEDFNTKRSSEDEAYDKEYHERMSGRKGPSDGPGGGGGSKGRPGLWYLGCVGAEALLGEERTYSGGADGSTLAEARAFAKEAGSRYVALARSGMDGHAFAIPALPPGWKAGSLDDAGCSTPCLDFQEYGCGCADELCAEAGVSAVRGEEHVRRWAIYEVVAKGKKKAKKGSPKDEM
;
A
#
# COMPACT_ATOMS: atom_id res chain seq x y z
N MET A 1 -6.88 -8.11 -71.89
CA MET A 1 -6.72 -9.18 -70.88
C MET A 1 -5.27 -9.50 -70.46
N ARG A 2 -4.22 -8.70 -70.77
CA ARG A 2 -2.81 -9.03 -70.41
C ARG A 2 -2.15 -8.14 -69.33
N ARG A 3 -2.89 -7.23 -68.67
CA ARG A 3 -2.33 -6.37 -67.60
C ARG A 3 -2.68 -6.82 -66.17
N SER A 4 -3.58 -7.79 -65.98
CA SER A 4 -4.05 -8.19 -64.65
C SER A 4 -3.24 -9.31 -63.96
N LEU A 5 -2.30 -9.96 -64.65
CA LEU A 5 -1.52 -11.09 -64.11
C LEU A 5 -0.18 -10.69 -63.46
N ARG A 6 0.26 -9.44 -63.60
CA ARG A 6 1.57 -9.00 -63.06
C ARG A 6 1.52 -8.60 -61.58
N THR A 7 0.34 -8.28 -61.05
CA THR A 7 0.17 -7.87 -59.65
C THR A 7 0.15 -9.05 -58.67
N GLY A 8 -0.38 -10.21 -59.08
CA GLY A 8 -0.41 -11.44 -58.25
C GLY A 8 0.96 -12.10 -58.06
N VAL A 9 1.86 -11.98 -59.05
CA VAL A 9 3.22 -12.56 -58.98
C VAL A 9 4.15 -11.73 -58.08
N ALA A 10 3.92 -10.42 -57.98
CA ALA A 10 4.73 -9.55 -57.13
C ALA A 10 4.46 -9.77 -55.63
N ALA A 11 3.20 -10.02 -55.25
CA ALA A 11 2.82 -10.29 -53.85
C ALA A 11 3.37 -11.65 -53.34
N ASP A 12 3.35 -12.69 -54.18
CA ASP A 12 3.90 -14.02 -53.86
C ASP A 12 5.44 -13.99 -53.67
N GLN A 13 6.14 -13.17 -54.45
CA GLN A 13 7.60 -13.01 -54.35
C GLN A 13 8.05 -12.20 -53.12
N LEU A 14 7.28 -11.20 -52.70
CA LEU A 14 7.66 -10.26 -51.63
C LEU A 14 7.20 -10.68 -50.22
N LEU A 15 6.07 -11.38 -50.06
CA LEU A 15 5.52 -11.72 -48.75
C LEU A 15 5.68 -13.20 -48.37
N VAL A 16 5.59 -14.13 -49.34
CA VAL A 16 5.47 -15.58 -49.06
C VAL A 16 6.83 -16.29 -49.14
N ARG A 17 7.66 -15.96 -50.13
CA ARG A 17 9.00 -16.55 -50.31
C ARG A 17 10.01 -16.28 -49.18
N PRO A 18 10.07 -15.10 -48.53
CA PRO A 18 11.00 -14.88 -47.42
C PRO A 18 10.66 -15.72 -46.18
N VAL A 19 9.36 -15.87 -45.88
CA VAL A 19 8.86 -16.67 -44.75
C VAL A 19 9.11 -18.17 -44.97
N ALA A 20 8.89 -18.65 -46.20
CA ALA A 20 9.22 -20.03 -46.58
C ALA A 20 10.75 -20.30 -46.55
N ARG A 21 11.58 -19.32 -46.94
CA ARG A 21 13.05 -19.45 -46.84
C ARG A 21 13.54 -19.49 -45.39
N LEU A 22 12.91 -18.74 -44.48
CA LEU A 22 13.23 -18.78 -43.05
C LEU A 22 12.87 -20.15 -42.44
N GLY A 23 11.69 -20.69 -42.75
CA GLY A 23 11.29 -22.04 -42.32
C GLY A 23 12.19 -23.15 -42.87
N SER A 24 12.64 -23.02 -44.13
CA SER A 24 13.56 -23.98 -44.76
C SER A 24 14.98 -24.00 -44.15
N ARG A 25 15.39 -22.92 -43.46
CA ARG A 25 16.68 -22.87 -42.73
C ARG A 25 16.59 -23.56 -41.37
N ILE A 26 15.43 -23.55 -40.72
CA ILE A 26 15.19 -24.18 -39.41
C ILE A 26 15.04 -25.71 -39.54
N LEU A 27 14.62 -26.21 -40.71
CA LEU A 27 14.42 -27.63 -40.99
C LEU A 27 15.63 -28.37 -41.60
N ARG A 28 16.81 -27.75 -41.66
CA ARG A 28 18.04 -28.46 -42.08
C ARG A 28 18.58 -29.29 -40.90
N LEU A 29 18.31 -30.59 -40.93
CA LEU A 29 19.00 -31.58 -40.09
C LEU A 29 20.52 -31.52 -40.34
N PRO A 30 21.37 -31.60 -39.31
CA PRO A 30 22.81 -31.57 -39.47
C PRO A 30 23.31 -32.83 -40.18
N SER A 31 24.24 -32.65 -41.12
CA SER A 31 24.96 -33.74 -41.80
C SER A 31 25.94 -34.45 -40.85
N PRO A 32 26.21 -35.76 -41.02
CA PRO A 32 27.14 -36.50 -40.17
C PRO A 32 28.59 -36.01 -40.37
N PRO A 33 29.47 -36.13 -39.34
CA PRO A 33 30.84 -35.64 -39.42
C PRO A 33 31.67 -36.54 -40.35
N ALA A 34 32.40 -35.92 -41.28
CA ALA A 34 33.42 -36.60 -42.04
C ALA A 34 34.64 -36.86 -41.14
N THR A 35 35.10 -38.11 -41.13
CA THR A 35 36.33 -38.52 -40.48
C THR A 35 37.55 -37.92 -41.20
N GLY A 36 38.37 -37.17 -40.45
CA GLY A 36 39.77 -36.91 -40.78
C GLY A 36 40.10 -35.60 -41.50
N ALA A 37 40.22 -34.51 -40.74
CA ALA A 37 41.28 -33.51 -40.91
C ALA A 37 41.34 -32.65 -39.64
N ALA A 38 42.44 -32.80 -38.90
CA ALA A 38 42.81 -31.89 -37.83
C ALA A 38 43.36 -30.61 -38.45
N GLU A 39 42.89 -29.43 -38.01
CA GLU A 39 43.78 -28.32 -37.64
C GLU A 39 43.05 -27.21 -36.88
N ALA A 40 43.84 -26.58 -36.02
CA ALA A 40 43.51 -25.65 -34.94
C ALA A 40 42.85 -24.33 -35.36
N ALA A 41 41.97 -23.83 -34.49
CA ALA A 41 42.02 -22.44 -34.04
C ALA A 41 41.28 -22.31 -32.70
N ALA A 42 42.06 -22.02 -31.67
CA ALA A 42 41.66 -21.70 -30.32
C ALA A 42 41.09 -20.27 -30.23
N ALA A 43 40.19 -20.04 -29.27
CA ALA A 43 40.35 -19.03 -28.22
C ALA A 43 39.10 -19.01 -27.31
N GLU A 44 39.36 -19.25 -26.02
CA GLU A 44 38.86 -18.56 -24.82
C GLU A 44 37.34 -18.37 -24.67
N GLY A 45 36.67 -18.78 -23.58
CA GLY A 45 37.08 -19.12 -22.23
C GLY A 45 35.99 -18.61 -21.28
N ALA A 46 35.48 -19.45 -20.40
CA ALA A 46 34.94 -19.12 -19.07
C ALA A 46 34.34 -20.39 -18.47
N GLU A 47 35.03 -20.87 -17.44
CA GLU A 47 34.66 -21.93 -16.52
C GLU A 47 33.41 -21.51 -15.72
N GLU A 48 32.60 -22.49 -15.32
CA GLU A 48 32.32 -22.70 -13.89
C GLU A 48 31.71 -24.10 -13.68
N GLU A 49 32.29 -24.78 -12.70
CA GLU A 49 32.02 -26.12 -12.21
C GLU A 49 30.70 -26.17 -11.43
N GLU A 50 30.03 -27.32 -11.41
CA GLU A 50 29.61 -27.90 -10.14
C GLU A 50 29.34 -29.41 -10.28
N GLU A 51 29.80 -30.11 -9.25
CA GLU A 51 30.10 -31.54 -9.16
C GLU A 51 28.87 -32.45 -9.00
N GLU A 52 29.10 -33.71 -9.36
CA GLU A 52 28.28 -34.87 -8.99
C GLU A 52 28.15 -35.03 -7.46
N GLU A 53 27.01 -35.55 -6.99
CA GLU A 53 27.11 -36.74 -6.13
C GLU A 53 25.90 -37.69 -6.27
N ASP A 54 26.28 -38.95 -6.16
CA ASP A 54 25.67 -40.19 -6.61
C ASP A 54 24.70 -40.78 -5.55
N ARG A 55 23.74 -41.62 -5.97
CA ARG A 55 23.39 -42.90 -5.30
C ARG A 55 22.24 -43.68 -5.94
N SER A 56 22.66 -44.77 -6.57
CA SER A 56 22.29 -46.16 -6.19
C SER A 56 21.15 -46.90 -6.92
N GLY A 57 21.49 -48.12 -7.34
CA GLY A 57 20.60 -49.26 -7.56
C GLY A 57 20.73 -49.88 -8.96
N LYS A 58 21.71 -50.76 -9.23
CA LYS A 58 21.63 -52.25 -9.17
C LYS A 58 20.44 -52.82 -9.97
N ASP A 59 20.53 -53.87 -10.79
CA ASP A 59 21.55 -54.85 -11.15
C ASP A 59 21.03 -55.55 -12.43
N ALA A 60 21.89 -55.85 -13.40
CA ALA A 60 21.83 -57.08 -14.21
C ALA A 60 23.04 -57.16 -15.16
N SER A 61 24.12 -57.73 -14.64
CA SER A 61 25.15 -58.47 -15.39
C SER A 61 24.50 -59.54 -16.31
N ALA A 62 25.08 -60.02 -17.41
CA ALA A 62 26.45 -60.48 -17.54
C ALA A 62 26.83 -60.84 -18.99
N SER A 63 28.13 -60.68 -19.27
CA SER A 63 28.97 -61.44 -20.23
C SER A 63 28.73 -61.20 -21.73
N ALA A 64 29.74 -61.17 -22.61
CA ALA A 64 31.09 -61.69 -22.51
C ALA A 64 32.04 -60.90 -23.41
N LYS A 65 33.22 -60.58 -22.87
CA LYS A 65 34.38 -60.07 -23.59
C LYS A 65 35.29 -61.24 -23.90
N GLU A 66 35.09 -61.96 -25.01
CA GLU A 66 36.19 -62.64 -25.71
C GLU A 66 35.77 -63.18 -27.09
N ARG A 67 36.29 -62.60 -28.19
CA ARG A 67 37.14 -63.30 -29.15
C ARG A 67 37.49 -62.44 -30.37
N ARG A 68 38.80 -62.36 -30.56
CA ARG A 68 39.57 -61.90 -31.72
C ARG A 68 38.96 -62.21 -33.09
N LYS A 69 39.09 -61.21 -33.98
CA LYS A 69 39.53 -61.31 -35.39
C LYS A 69 38.97 -62.52 -36.17
N LYS A 70 37.92 -62.29 -36.95
CA LYS A 70 37.76 -62.89 -38.27
C LYS A 70 37.10 -61.89 -39.21
N GLY A 71 37.87 -61.42 -40.18
CA GLY A 71 37.35 -60.64 -41.29
C GLY A 71 36.36 -61.47 -42.12
N GLY A 72 35.44 -60.80 -42.79
CA GLY A 72 34.61 -61.43 -43.81
C GLY A 72 33.22 -60.83 -43.94
N LYS A 73 33.07 -59.95 -44.95
CA LYS A 73 31.87 -59.81 -45.80
C LYS A 73 30.53 -59.35 -45.19
N GLY A 74 30.44 -58.95 -43.93
CA GLY A 74 29.21 -58.40 -43.33
C GLY A 74 29.05 -56.87 -43.37
N GLY A 75 30.14 -56.12 -43.10
CA GLY A 75 30.09 -54.65 -42.93
C GLY A 75 29.77 -53.88 -44.20
N ALA A 76 30.28 -54.31 -45.36
CA ALA A 76 29.98 -53.68 -46.63
C ALA A 76 28.51 -53.82 -47.04
N LYS A 77 27.83 -54.90 -46.62
CA LYS A 77 26.38 -55.07 -46.85
C LYS A 77 25.54 -54.21 -45.91
N ALA A 78 25.98 -53.99 -44.68
CA ALA A 78 25.28 -53.13 -43.72
C ALA A 78 25.43 -51.64 -44.07
N GLU A 79 26.63 -51.20 -44.50
CA GLU A 79 26.85 -49.84 -45.03
C GLU A 79 26.16 -49.62 -46.38
N ALA A 80 26.17 -50.61 -47.29
CA ALA A 80 25.43 -50.53 -48.54
C ALA A 80 23.91 -50.48 -48.31
N ALA A 81 23.38 -51.27 -47.36
CA ALA A 81 21.95 -51.24 -47.02
C ALA A 81 21.53 -49.93 -46.33
N LEU A 82 22.39 -49.32 -45.51
CA LEU A 82 22.14 -47.98 -44.94
C LEU A 82 22.23 -46.90 -46.03
N GLY A 83 23.18 -47.02 -46.96
CA GLY A 83 23.32 -46.12 -48.11
C GLY A 83 22.14 -46.19 -49.07
N GLU A 84 21.62 -47.39 -49.33
CA GLU A 84 20.37 -47.61 -50.07
C GLU A 84 19.15 -47.08 -49.30
N ALA A 85 19.04 -47.32 -47.99
CA ALA A 85 17.95 -46.75 -47.20
C ALA A 85 17.94 -45.21 -47.22
N TRP A 86 19.11 -44.57 -47.18
CA TRP A 86 19.25 -43.11 -47.30
C TRP A 86 19.03 -42.59 -48.72
N SER A 87 19.39 -43.35 -49.76
CA SER A 87 19.10 -42.98 -51.15
C SER A 87 17.59 -43.08 -51.43
N HIS A 88 16.93 -44.13 -50.93
CA HIS A 88 15.49 -44.29 -50.99
C HIS A 88 14.75 -43.23 -50.17
N ALA A 89 15.24 -42.85 -48.99
CA ALA A 89 14.68 -41.74 -48.19
C ALA A 89 14.86 -40.38 -48.88
N ARG A 90 16.00 -40.14 -49.53
CA ARG A 90 16.21 -38.93 -50.36
C ARG A 90 15.33 -38.92 -51.60
N ALA A 91 15.13 -40.07 -52.24
CA ALA A 91 14.25 -40.20 -53.41
C ALA A 91 12.77 -40.00 -53.03
N LEU A 92 12.32 -40.57 -51.91
CA LEU A 92 11.01 -40.30 -51.32
C LEU A 92 10.85 -38.84 -50.90
N GLY A 93 11.88 -38.23 -50.31
CA GLY A 93 11.92 -36.81 -50.01
C GLY A 93 11.87 -35.93 -51.26
N ALA A 94 12.57 -36.31 -52.33
CA ALA A 94 12.55 -35.59 -53.61
C ALA A 94 11.18 -35.70 -54.31
N LEU A 95 10.56 -36.88 -54.31
CA LEU A 95 9.19 -37.11 -54.81
C LEU A 95 8.13 -36.36 -53.99
N ALA A 96 8.29 -36.34 -52.66
CA ALA A 96 7.42 -35.54 -51.79
C ALA A 96 7.59 -34.04 -52.08
N MET A 97 8.82 -33.57 -52.32
CA MET A 97 9.09 -32.18 -52.70
C MET A 97 8.58 -31.84 -54.11
N GLU A 98 8.68 -32.73 -55.09
CA GLU A 98 8.08 -32.55 -56.42
C GLU A 98 6.55 -32.51 -56.35
N GLY A 99 5.93 -33.36 -55.53
CA GLY A 99 4.49 -33.32 -55.26
C GLY A 99 4.06 -32.01 -54.57
N VAL A 100 4.86 -31.52 -53.64
CA VAL A 100 4.66 -30.20 -53.01
C VAL A 100 4.81 -29.07 -54.01
N GLU A 101 5.80 -29.12 -54.92
CA GLU A 101 5.97 -28.11 -55.98
C GLU A 101 4.82 -28.13 -57.00
N LEU A 102 4.28 -29.30 -57.35
CA LEU A 102 3.11 -29.45 -58.21
C LEU A 102 1.85 -28.86 -57.56
N VAL A 103 1.66 -29.12 -56.26
CA VAL A 103 0.59 -28.52 -55.46
C VAL A 103 0.83 -27.01 -55.32
N TYR A 104 2.07 -26.54 -55.15
CA TYR A 104 2.44 -25.13 -55.03
C TYR A 104 2.33 -24.37 -56.37
N ALA A 105 2.48 -25.03 -57.50
CA ALA A 105 2.32 -24.42 -58.82
C ALA A 105 0.84 -24.33 -59.27
N ASN A 106 -0.07 -25.01 -58.59
CA ASN A 106 -1.49 -25.02 -58.94
C ASN A 106 -2.16 -23.64 -58.71
N PRO A 107 -2.89 -23.09 -59.70
CA PRO A 107 -3.56 -21.79 -59.55
C PRO A 107 -4.56 -21.72 -58.39
N VAL A 108 -5.23 -22.83 -58.06
CA VAL A 108 -6.19 -22.90 -56.94
C VAL A 108 -5.48 -22.83 -55.59
N SER A 109 -4.35 -23.53 -55.45
CA SER A 109 -3.55 -23.47 -54.21
C SER A 109 -2.88 -22.10 -54.02
N CYS A 110 -2.56 -21.42 -55.12
CA CYS A 110 -2.04 -20.06 -55.12
C CYS A 110 -3.07 -19.09 -54.54
N LEU A 111 -4.32 -19.15 -55.02
CA LEU A 111 -5.43 -18.34 -54.47
C LEU A 111 -5.68 -18.65 -52.99
N LEU A 112 -5.67 -19.92 -52.59
CA LEU A 112 -5.87 -20.33 -51.20
C LEU A 112 -4.75 -19.83 -50.27
N ARG A 113 -3.49 -19.86 -50.71
CA ARG A 113 -2.35 -19.31 -49.95
C ARG A 113 -2.39 -17.80 -49.85
N ILE A 114 -2.78 -17.11 -50.93
CA ILE A 114 -2.97 -15.65 -50.89
C ILE A 114 -4.09 -15.30 -49.91
N ALA A 115 -5.20 -16.04 -49.92
CA ALA A 115 -6.31 -15.84 -48.99
C ALA A 115 -5.90 -16.11 -47.53
N LEU A 116 -5.15 -17.20 -47.26
CA LEU A 116 -4.61 -17.51 -45.94
C LEU A 116 -3.57 -16.47 -45.48
N GLY A 117 -2.71 -16.00 -46.38
CA GLY A 117 -1.75 -14.94 -46.11
C GLY A 117 -2.44 -13.61 -45.79
N ALA A 118 -3.47 -13.24 -46.56
CA ALA A 118 -4.28 -12.06 -46.29
C ALA A 118 -5.04 -12.19 -44.97
N TYR A 119 -5.59 -13.37 -44.66
CA TYR A 119 -6.23 -13.66 -43.37
C TYR A 119 -5.24 -13.56 -42.21
N ALA A 120 -4.04 -14.14 -42.34
CA ALA A 120 -2.99 -14.04 -41.33
C ALA A 120 -2.57 -12.58 -41.12
N VAL A 121 -2.35 -11.80 -42.19
CA VAL A 121 -2.03 -10.37 -42.08
C VAL A 121 -3.18 -9.60 -41.41
N TYR A 122 -4.42 -9.87 -41.81
CA TYR A 122 -5.62 -9.24 -41.22
C TYR A 122 -5.72 -9.48 -39.71
N TRP A 123 -5.37 -10.68 -39.23
CA TRP A 123 -5.42 -11.01 -37.79
C TRP A 123 -4.15 -10.68 -37.01
N CYS A 124 -2.97 -10.72 -37.64
CA CYS A 124 -1.68 -10.51 -36.97
C CYS A 124 -1.30 -9.03 -36.92
N VAL A 125 -1.65 -8.20 -37.91
CA VAL A 125 -1.28 -6.77 -37.91
C VAL A 125 -1.93 -6.01 -36.75
N PRO A 126 -3.24 -6.14 -36.48
CA PRO A 126 -3.87 -5.49 -35.32
C PRO A 126 -3.25 -5.96 -34.01
N ARG A 127 -3.06 -7.27 -33.83
CA ARG A 127 -2.41 -7.85 -32.64
C ARG A 127 -0.95 -7.39 -32.49
N GLY A 128 -0.23 -7.23 -33.60
CA GLY A 128 1.14 -6.72 -33.60
C GLY A 128 1.20 -5.26 -33.16
N ARG A 129 0.22 -4.43 -33.55
CA ARG A 129 0.08 -3.06 -33.07
C ARG A 129 -0.30 -3.01 -31.59
N GLU A 130 -1.30 -3.79 -31.17
CA GLU A 130 -1.68 -3.91 -29.77
C GLU A 130 -0.50 -4.34 -28.90
N PHE A 131 0.26 -5.35 -29.34
CA PHE A 131 1.46 -5.80 -28.64
C PHE A 131 2.54 -4.72 -28.57
N TYR A 132 2.75 -3.96 -29.66
CA TYR A 132 3.69 -2.84 -29.70
C TYR A 132 3.29 -1.74 -28.70
N ASP A 133 2.02 -1.33 -28.71
CA ASP A 133 1.50 -0.29 -27.83
C ASP A 133 1.55 -0.75 -26.37
N TYR A 134 1.16 -1.98 -26.09
CA TYR A 134 1.27 -2.59 -24.76
C TYR A 134 2.72 -2.64 -24.28
N SER A 135 3.65 -3.05 -25.14
CA SER A 135 5.08 -3.12 -24.80
C SER A 135 5.64 -1.74 -24.46
N HIS A 136 5.22 -0.68 -25.16
CA HIS A 136 5.64 0.69 -24.84
C HIS A 136 5.04 1.21 -23.54
N GLN A 137 3.75 0.98 -23.31
CA GLN A 137 3.10 1.34 -22.04
C GLN A 137 3.73 0.59 -20.85
N LEU A 138 4.02 -0.69 -21.03
CA LEU A 138 4.70 -1.52 -20.03
C LEU A 138 6.13 -1.02 -19.78
N ALA A 139 6.86 -0.66 -20.84
CA ALA A 139 8.21 -0.11 -20.72
C ALA A 139 8.22 1.18 -19.90
N GLU A 140 7.26 2.09 -20.14
CA GLU A 140 7.10 3.31 -19.33
C GLU A 140 6.82 3.00 -17.85
N GLY A 141 5.94 2.03 -17.57
CA GLY A 141 5.61 1.64 -16.20
C GLY A 141 6.75 0.95 -15.44
N LEU A 142 7.57 0.15 -16.12
CA LEU A 142 8.69 -0.58 -15.50
C LEU A 142 9.97 0.25 -15.38
N SER A 143 10.13 1.29 -16.19
CA SER A 143 11.36 2.10 -16.26
C SER A 143 11.35 3.35 -15.37
N GLN A 144 10.45 3.42 -14.38
CA GLN A 144 10.37 4.56 -13.47
C GLN A 144 11.20 4.34 -12.18
N PRO A 145 12.34 5.06 -12.01
CA PRO A 145 13.11 5.00 -10.76
C PRO A 145 12.29 5.51 -9.57
N GLN A 146 12.54 4.93 -8.38
CA GLN A 146 11.78 5.24 -7.16
C GLN A 146 12.46 6.27 -6.24
N ILE A 147 13.76 6.54 -6.42
CA ILE A 147 14.53 7.51 -5.61
C ILE A 147 14.48 8.91 -6.22
N MET A 148 14.64 8.97 -7.55
CA MET A 148 14.45 10.18 -8.35
C MET A 148 13.39 9.87 -9.37
N PHE A 149 12.39 10.73 -9.53
CA PHE A 149 11.34 10.50 -10.52
C PHE A 149 10.87 11.80 -11.14
N LYS A 150 10.38 11.67 -12.37
CA LYS A 150 9.73 12.77 -13.08
C LYS A 150 8.34 12.99 -12.48
N ALA A 151 8.03 14.24 -12.17
CA ALA A 151 6.70 14.69 -11.81
C ALA A 151 6.31 15.89 -12.68
N LYS A 152 5.01 16.10 -12.86
CA LYS A 152 4.49 17.31 -13.50
C LYS A 152 3.96 18.24 -12.43
N THR A 153 4.43 19.48 -12.44
CA THR A 153 3.88 20.54 -11.58
C THR A 153 2.51 20.99 -12.08
N TYR A 154 1.79 21.77 -11.28
CA TYR A 154 0.44 22.25 -11.63
C TYR A 154 0.37 23.01 -12.97
N ASN A 155 1.44 23.72 -13.32
CA ASN A 155 1.58 24.43 -14.59
C ASN A 155 2.01 23.52 -15.78
N GLY A 156 2.07 22.20 -15.59
CA GLY A 156 2.42 21.22 -16.62
C GLY A 156 3.92 21.06 -16.90
N GLN A 157 4.79 21.78 -16.19
CA GLN A 157 6.24 21.64 -16.34
C GLN A 157 6.71 20.29 -15.77
N GLU A 158 7.54 19.59 -16.55
CA GLU A 158 8.21 18.38 -16.07
C GLU A 158 9.38 18.77 -15.15
N VAL A 159 9.38 18.25 -13.93
CA VAL A 159 10.44 18.43 -12.95
C VAL A 159 10.97 17.08 -12.49
N MET A 160 12.26 17.01 -12.19
CA MET A 160 12.84 15.85 -11.52
C MET A 160 12.72 16.05 -10.01
N VAL A 161 11.94 15.20 -9.35
CA VAL A 161 11.85 15.13 -7.89
C VAL A 161 13.01 14.28 -7.40
N ASP A 162 13.86 14.88 -6.58
CA ASP A 162 15.13 14.31 -6.10
C ASP A 162 15.28 14.43 -4.56
N ASP A 163 14.17 14.74 -3.89
CA ASP A 163 14.12 15.01 -2.46
C ASP A 163 14.67 13.88 -1.57
N TYR A 164 14.46 12.63 -1.97
CA TYR A 164 14.91 11.47 -1.19
C TYR A 164 16.44 11.40 -1.16
N ARG A 165 17.08 11.50 -2.32
CA ARG A 165 18.56 11.53 -2.41
C ARG A 165 19.11 12.76 -1.70
N GLU A 166 18.51 13.93 -1.91
CA GLU A 166 18.90 15.18 -1.24
C GLU A 166 18.90 15.00 0.28
N ALA A 167 17.84 14.42 0.84
CA ALA A 167 17.72 14.17 2.27
C ALA A 167 18.75 13.16 2.79
N TYR A 168 19.02 12.09 2.04
CA TYR A 168 20.03 11.09 2.42
C TYR A 168 21.44 11.68 2.37
N TRP A 169 21.77 12.50 1.36
CA TRP A 169 23.05 13.22 1.33
C TRP A 169 23.16 14.23 2.46
N TRP A 170 22.08 14.92 2.82
CA TRP A 170 22.08 15.76 4.01
C TRP A 170 22.41 14.96 5.28
N LEU A 171 21.83 13.77 5.46
CA LEU A 171 22.18 12.89 6.58
C LEU A 171 23.66 12.54 6.58
N ARG A 172 24.21 12.14 5.42
CA ARG A 172 25.62 11.78 5.27
C ARG A 172 26.57 12.95 5.57
N ASP A 173 26.23 14.15 5.10
CA ASP A 173 27.18 15.26 5.09
C ASP A 173 27.02 16.19 6.31
N LYS A 174 25.87 16.15 7.00
CA LYS A 174 25.52 17.11 8.08
C LYS A 174 25.27 16.47 9.44
N THR A 175 25.38 15.14 9.57
CA THR A 175 25.25 14.46 10.86
C THR A 175 26.57 13.76 11.25
N PRO A 176 26.84 13.49 12.54
CA PRO A 176 27.98 12.64 12.92
C PRO A 176 27.89 11.24 12.30
N GLU A 177 29.02 10.62 11.99
CA GLU A 177 29.07 9.26 11.40
C GLU A 177 28.40 8.20 12.29
N ASP A 178 28.48 8.37 13.62
CA ASP A 178 27.85 7.50 14.61
C ASP A 178 26.37 7.82 14.89
N ALA A 179 25.75 8.68 14.07
CA ALA A 179 24.34 9.05 14.22
C ALA A 179 23.42 7.89 13.85
N ARG A 180 22.44 7.65 14.72
CA ARG A 180 21.41 6.62 14.53
C ARG A 180 20.11 7.27 14.07
N VAL A 181 19.58 6.83 12.95
CA VAL A 181 18.41 7.41 12.28
C VAL A 181 17.22 6.46 12.43
N MET A 182 16.16 6.94 13.07
CA MET A 182 14.88 6.24 13.13
C MET A 182 14.01 6.68 11.95
N ALA A 183 13.59 5.71 11.15
CA ALA A 183 12.61 5.87 10.09
C ALA A 183 11.75 4.60 10.04
N TRP A 184 10.67 4.62 9.26
CA TRP A 184 9.95 3.38 8.97
C TRP A 184 10.86 2.38 8.23
N TRP A 185 10.62 1.08 8.44
CA TRP A 185 11.54 0.01 8.04
C TRP A 185 11.77 -0.07 6.52
N ASP A 186 10.78 0.35 5.72
CA ASP A 186 10.85 0.43 4.24
C ASP A 186 12.13 1.11 3.72
N TYR A 187 12.65 2.09 4.46
CA TYR A 187 13.72 2.98 3.98
C TYR A 187 15.10 2.65 4.57
N GLY A 188 15.21 1.65 5.45
CA GLY A 188 16.46 1.38 6.20
C GLY A 188 17.67 1.09 5.31
N TYR A 189 17.48 0.35 4.21
CA TYR A 189 18.55 0.11 3.24
C TYR A 189 18.98 1.38 2.51
N GLN A 190 18.05 2.30 2.21
CA GLN A 190 18.37 3.56 1.55
C GLN A 190 19.14 4.49 2.48
N ILE A 191 18.75 4.57 3.75
CA ILE A 191 19.45 5.35 4.78
C ILE A 191 20.87 4.83 4.98
N THR A 192 21.05 3.50 5.03
CA THR A 192 22.37 2.88 5.23
C THR A 192 23.24 3.00 3.98
N GLY A 193 22.68 2.72 2.80
CA GLY A 193 23.43 2.68 1.55
C GLY A 193 23.76 4.06 0.96
N ILE A 194 22.84 5.01 1.03
CA ILE A 194 23.02 6.37 0.45
C ILE A 194 23.38 7.39 1.52
N GLY A 195 22.70 7.30 2.67
CA GLY A 195 22.93 8.22 3.79
C GLY A 195 24.15 7.85 4.64
N GLU A 196 24.71 6.65 4.48
CA GLU A 196 25.85 6.13 5.25
C GLU A 196 25.67 6.32 6.76
N ARG A 197 24.45 6.09 7.26
CA ARG A 197 24.13 6.17 8.69
C ARG A 197 23.47 4.90 9.20
N THR A 198 23.64 4.67 10.50
CA THR A 198 23.00 3.54 11.17
C THR A 198 21.49 3.75 11.17
N THR A 199 20.74 2.84 10.53
CA THR A 199 19.28 2.80 10.67
C THR A 199 18.88 1.99 11.91
N ILE A 200 17.74 2.32 12.51
CA ILE A 200 17.16 1.52 13.60
C ILE A 200 16.49 0.25 13.07
N ALA A 201 15.78 0.32 11.94
CA ALA A 201 15.13 -0.82 11.31
C ALA A 201 15.35 -0.82 9.80
N ASP A 202 15.21 -1.99 9.17
CA ASP A 202 15.42 -2.20 7.74
C ASP A 202 14.39 -3.14 7.11
N GLY A 203 14.50 -3.28 5.79
CA GLY A 203 13.63 -4.11 4.96
C GLY A 203 13.80 -5.62 5.14
N ASN A 204 14.74 -6.10 5.97
CA ASN A 204 14.87 -7.53 6.24
C ASN A 204 13.77 -8.03 7.19
N THR A 205 13.28 -7.16 8.08
CA THR A 205 12.12 -7.41 8.95
C THR A 205 12.18 -8.66 9.86
N TRP A 206 13.37 -9.17 10.15
CA TRP A 206 13.56 -10.39 10.97
C TRP A 206 13.14 -10.22 12.44
N ASN A 207 13.10 -9.00 12.98
CA ASN A 207 12.67 -8.71 14.36
C ASN A 207 11.41 -7.84 14.40
N HIS A 208 10.26 -8.49 14.38
CA HIS A 208 8.94 -7.86 14.39
C HIS A 208 8.69 -7.01 15.64
N GLU A 209 9.18 -7.42 16.81
CA GLU A 209 9.04 -6.64 18.04
C GLU A 209 9.80 -5.31 17.99
N HIS A 210 10.94 -5.30 17.30
CA HIS A 210 11.69 -4.07 17.07
C HIS A 210 10.89 -3.11 16.19
N ILE A 211 10.32 -3.61 15.09
CA ILE A 211 9.45 -2.83 14.20
C ILE A 211 8.21 -2.33 14.94
N ALA A 212 7.59 -3.16 15.78
CA ALA A 212 6.46 -2.75 16.61
C ALA A 212 6.84 -1.66 17.63
N THR A 213 8.08 -1.65 18.11
CA THR A 213 8.59 -0.56 18.95
C THR A 213 8.64 0.76 18.18
N LEU A 214 9.00 0.73 16.89
CA LEU A 214 8.94 1.91 16.03
C LEU A 214 7.49 2.35 15.79
N GLY A 215 6.58 1.41 15.53
CA GLY A 215 5.14 1.69 15.42
C GLY A 215 4.59 2.37 16.67
N LEU A 216 4.96 1.88 17.86
CA LEU A 216 4.59 2.50 19.13
C LEU A 216 5.10 3.94 19.28
N ILE A 217 6.33 4.22 18.85
CA ILE A 217 6.91 5.57 18.90
C ILE A 217 6.19 6.50 17.92
N LEU A 218 5.99 6.07 16.68
CA LEU A 218 5.40 6.89 15.62
C LEU A 218 3.90 7.14 15.83
N SER A 219 3.17 6.16 16.34
CA SER A 219 1.74 6.28 16.65
C SER A 219 1.44 6.89 18.04
N GLY A 220 2.44 7.04 18.90
CA GLY A 220 2.28 7.63 20.23
C GLY A 220 2.34 9.17 20.22
N ASN A 221 1.91 9.80 21.31
CA ASN A 221 2.10 11.25 21.50
C ASN A 221 3.59 11.62 21.66
N GLU A 222 3.94 12.88 21.40
CA GLU A 222 5.34 13.34 21.37
C GLU A 222 6.11 13.04 22.66
N GLN A 223 5.48 13.15 23.83
CA GLN A 223 6.13 12.91 25.12
C GLN A 223 6.46 11.42 25.33
N LYS A 224 5.48 10.54 25.08
CA LYS A 224 5.66 9.08 25.16
C LYS A 224 6.67 8.63 24.11
N ALA A 225 6.54 9.10 22.88
CA ALA A 225 7.44 8.80 21.79
C ALA A 225 8.88 9.23 22.10
N HIS A 226 9.08 10.46 22.59
CA HIS A 226 10.39 10.97 22.99
C HIS A 226 11.04 10.16 24.10
N SER A 227 10.25 9.73 25.09
CA SER A 227 10.74 8.95 26.24
C SER A 227 11.42 7.65 25.82
N ILE A 228 11.03 7.09 24.67
CA ILE A 228 11.58 5.86 24.09
C ILE A 228 12.64 6.22 23.04
N ALA A 229 12.30 7.11 22.08
CA ALA A 229 13.16 7.46 20.94
C ALA A 229 14.53 7.98 21.37
N ARG A 230 14.62 8.76 22.46
CA ARG A 230 15.88 9.33 22.97
C ARG A 230 16.91 8.28 23.40
N HIS A 231 16.51 7.02 23.58
CA HIS A 231 17.40 5.91 23.92
C HIS A 231 17.88 5.16 22.67
N LEU A 232 17.10 5.22 21.58
CA LEU A 232 17.33 4.46 20.34
C LEU A 232 18.02 5.30 19.26
N ALA A 233 17.60 6.55 19.06
CA ALA A 233 17.96 7.33 17.88
C ALA A 233 18.40 8.77 18.20
N ASP A 234 19.21 9.31 17.31
CA ASP A 234 19.68 10.70 17.33
C ASP A 234 18.85 11.59 16.38
N TYR A 235 18.34 11.00 15.29
CA TYR A 235 17.49 11.66 14.30
C TYR A 235 16.27 10.82 13.97
N VAL A 236 15.19 11.49 13.57
CA VAL A 236 13.96 10.89 13.02
C VAL A 236 13.79 11.41 11.59
N LEU A 237 13.61 10.52 10.64
CA LEU A 237 13.32 10.83 9.24
C LEU A 237 11.90 10.36 8.92
N VAL A 238 11.10 11.23 8.31
CA VAL A 238 9.75 10.92 7.83
C VAL A 238 9.59 11.30 6.37
N TRP A 239 8.95 10.42 5.61
CA TRP A 239 8.46 10.72 4.27
C TRP A 239 7.15 11.49 4.36
N ALA A 240 7.03 12.51 3.54
CA ALA A 240 5.97 13.51 3.60
C ALA A 240 5.55 14.02 2.21
N GLY A 241 4.76 15.09 2.19
CA GLY A 241 4.41 15.81 0.96
C GLY A 241 3.28 15.16 0.17
N GLY A 242 2.47 14.31 0.81
CA GLY A 242 1.26 13.71 0.24
C GLY A 242 1.52 12.66 -0.83
N GLY A 243 0.53 11.77 -1.02
CA GLY A 243 0.57 10.71 -2.01
C GLY A 243 1.55 9.59 -1.64
N GLY A 244 1.07 8.61 -0.86
CA GLY A 244 1.89 7.45 -0.45
C GLY A 244 2.95 7.73 0.61
N ASP A 245 2.87 8.87 1.29
CA ASP A 245 3.77 9.25 2.39
C ASP A 245 3.53 8.40 3.65
N ASP A 246 4.28 8.68 4.73
CA ASP A 246 4.17 7.88 5.95
C ASP A 246 2.79 7.99 6.62
N LEU A 247 1.99 9.04 6.35
CA LEU A 247 0.62 9.13 6.84
C LEU A 247 -0.31 8.14 6.16
N ALA A 248 -0.10 7.85 4.87
CA ALA A 248 -0.85 6.79 4.18
C ALA A 248 -0.58 5.40 4.78
N LYS A 249 0.64 5.19 5.32
CA LYS A 249 1.07 3.94 5.97
C LYS A 249 0.72 3.88 7.46
N SER A 250 0.32 5.00 8.04
CA SER A 250 0.14 5.16 9.49
C SER A 250 -0.83 4.15 10.14
N PRO A 251 -1.95 3.70 9.51
CA PRO A 251 -2.80 2.67 10.11
C PRO A 251 -2.08 1.33 10.23
N HIS A 252 -1.18 1.01 9.29
CA HIS A 252 -0.36 -0.20 9.34
C HIS A 252 0.68 -0.11 10.46
N MET A 253 1.34 1.03 10.62
CA MET A 253 2.28 1.28 11.73
C MET A 253 1.59 1.09 13.09
N ALA A 254 0.38 1.64 13.25
CA ALA A 254 -0.40 1.50 14.48
C ALA A 254 -0.81 0.05 14.74
N ARG A 255 -1.26 -0.70 13.72
CA ARG A 255 -1.62 -2.12 13.85
C ARG A 255 -0.42 -2.99 14.26
N ILE A 256 0.74 -2.82 13.63
CA ILE A 256 1.94 -3.56 14.00
C ILE A 256 2.34 -3.23 15.44
N GLY A 257 2.38 -1.94 15.80
CA GLY A 257 2.64 -1.52 17.17
C GLY A 257 1.65 -2.13 18.17
N ASN A 258 0.36 -2.14 17.83
CA ASN A 258 -0.73 -2.61 18.70
C ASN A 258 -0.72 -4.13 18.90
N SER A 259 -0.16 -4.89 17.96
CA SER A 259 -0.02 -6.35 18.08
C SER A 259 0.92 -6.75 19.22
N VAL A 260 1.98 -5.98 19.45
CA VAL A 260 2.97 -6.22 20.52
C VAL A 260 2.66 -5.38 21.76
N PHE A 261 2.19 -4.14 21.57
CA PHE A 261 1.86 -3.17 22.59
C PHE A 261 0.38 -2.78 22.50
N ARG A 262 -0.49 -3.54 23.17
CA ARG A 262 -1.96 -3.38 23.14
C ARG A 262 -2.49 -2.07 23.76
N ASP A 263 -1.63 -1.09 24.03
CA ASP A 263 -1.96 0.21 24.60
C ASP A 263 -2.07 1.34 23.56
N ILE A 264 -1.80 1.07 22.28
CA ILE A 264 -1.99 2.05 21.19
C ILE A 264 -3.48 2.22 20.90
N CYS A 265 -4.20 1.12 20.70
CA CYS A 265 -5.63 1.11 20.41
C CYS A 265 -6.35 0.17 21.39
N PRO A 266 -6.68 0.65 22.61
CA PRO A 266 -7.26 -0.20 23.66
C PRO A 266 -8.53 -0.92 23.18
N GLY A 267 -8.48 -2.26 23.22
CA GLY A 267 -9.50 -3.22 22.71
C GLY A 267 -10.04 -2.93 21.31
N ASP A 268 -9.19 -2.33 20.49
CA ASP A 268 -9.32 -2.33 19.04
C ASP A 268 -8.10 -3.02 18.42
N PRO A 269 -8.15 -4.34 18.15
CA PRO A 269 -7.06 -5.03 17.48
C PRO A 269 -6.73 -4.46 16.09
N THR A 270 -7.72 -3.93 15.37
CA THR A 270 -7.53 -3.43 14.00
C THR A 270 -7.15 -1.95 13.94
N CYS A 271 -7.09 -1.26 15.08
CA CYS A 271 -6.85 0.19 15.15
C CYS A 271 -7.72 0.98 14.17
N SER A 272 -9.00 0.60 14.03
CA SER A 272 -9.96 1.20 13.11
C SER A 272 -10.14 2.71 13.28
N LYS A 273 -9.93 3.22 14.51
CA LYS A 273 -10.03 4.65 14.85
C LYS A 273 -8.75 5.44 14.60
N PHE A 274 -7.65 4.79 14.21
CA PHE A 274 -6.36 5.42 13.92
C PHE A 274 -6.27 5.72 12.42
N GLY A 275 -6.47 6.98 12.04
CA GLY A 275 -6.48 7.36 10.62
C GLY A 275 -7.08 8.74 10.36
N PHE A 276 -7.75 8.85 9.22
CA PHE A 276 -8.45 10.05 8.80
C PHE A 276 -9.93 9.72 8.56
N TYR A 277 -10.82 10.65 8.90
CA TYR A 277 -12.22 10.61 8.48
C TYR A 277 -12.34 10.84 6.97
N GLN A 278 -13.51 10.54 6.42
CA GLN A 278 -13.84 10.93 5.05
C GLN A 278 -13.70 12.47 4.92
N GLY A 279 -13.03 12.92 3.86
CA GLY A 279 -12.62 14.32 3.69
C GLY A 279 -11.23 14.68 4.23
N GLY A 280 -10.48 13.72 4.79
CA GLY A 280 -9.07 13.91 5.15
C GLY A 280 -8.83 14.64 6.47
N GLN A 281 -9.85 14.75 7.32
CA GLN A 281 -9.70 15.25 8.69
C GLN A 281 -9.08 14.17 9.57
N PRO A 282 -8.02 14.45 10.36
CA PRO A 282 -7.41 13.45 11.23
C PRO A 282 -8.36 13.06 12.38
N THR A 283 -8.34 11.79 12.80
CA THR A 283 -9.01 11.40 14.05
C THR A 283 -8.27 11.98 15.26
N PRO A 284 -8.88 12.09 16.46
CA PRO A 284 -8.18 12.59 17.65
C PRO A 284 -6.90 11.80 17.98
N MET A 285 -6.90 10.48 17.73
CA MET A 285 -5.70 9.65 17.88
C MET A 285 -4.61 10.01 16.88
N MET A 286 -4.98 10.33 15.63
CA MET A 286 -4.05 10.76 14.59
C MET A 286 -3.49 12.16 14.88
N GLU A 287 -4.33 13.11 15.31
CA GLU A 287 -3.91 14.48 15.63
C GLU A 287 -2.87 14.52 16.77
N GLU A 288 -3.01 13.64 17.76
CA GLU A 288 -2.09 13.53 18.89
C GLU A 288 -0.78 12.79 18.53
N CYS A 289 -0.76 11.97 17.48
CA CYS A 289 0.38 11.11 17.19
C CYS A 289 1.60 11.90 16.68
N LEU A 290 2.79 11.42 17.03
CA LEU A 290 4.07 12.01 16.65
C LEU A 290 4.17 12.09 15.12
N LEU A 291 3.86 11.00 14.42
CA LEU A 291 3.98 10.93 12.97
C LEU A 291 3.21 12.04 12.26
N TYR A 292 1.97 12.29 12.67
CA TYR A 292 1.17 13.41 12.14
C TYR A 292 1.84 14.76 12.35
N LYS A 293 2.35 15.03 13.55
CA LYS A 293 3.02 16.30 13.85
C LYS A 293 4.34 16.49 13.09
N LEU A 294 5.10 15.41 12.87
CA LEU A 294 6.35 15.46 12.08
C LEU A 294 6.05 15.63 10.59
N THR A 295 5.08 14.88 10.05
CA THR A 295 4.71 14.90 8.63
C THR A 295 3.86 16.12 8.24
N MET A 296 3.17 16.77 9.17
CA MET A 296 2.46 18.03 8.92
C MET A 296 3.23 19.26 9.40
N HIS A 297 4.49 19.10 9.83
CA HIS A 297 5.29 20.20 10.34
C HIS A 297 5.40 21.36 9.33
N GLY A 298 5.07 22.57 9.79
CA GLY A 298 5.07 23.79 8.98
C GLY A 298 3.88 23.91 8.03
N GLN A 299 2.91 22.98 8.08
CA GLN A 299 1.68 23.02 7.29
C GLN A 299 0.47 23.16 8.22
N ARG A 300 -0.54 23.93 7.80
CA ARG A 300 -1.80 24.12 8.56
C ARG A 300 -1.59 24.59 10.02
N GLY A 301 -0.51 25.33 10.28
CA GLY A 301 -0.15 25.80 11.62
C GLY A 301 0.33 24.70 12.59
N ILE A 302 0.56 23.47 12.10
CA ILE A 302 1.01 22.35 12.91
C ILE A 302 2.53 22.41 13.05
N ALA A 303 3.00 22.38 14.30
CA ALA A 303 4.42 22.34 14.63
C ALA A 303 4.70 21.17 15.58
N ALA A 304 5.89 20.60 15.43
CA ALA A 304 6.41 19.59 16.33
C ALA A 304 7.04 20.31 17.52
N ASN A 305 7.03 19.67 18.68
CA ASN A 305 7.61 20.25 19.88
C ASN A 305 9.15 20.28 19.78
N GLU A 306 9.71 21.46 19.52
CA GLU A 306 11.16 21.66 19.33
C GLU A 306 12.03 21.28 20.54
N SER A 307 11.44 21.22 21.74
CA SER A 307 12.15 20.77 22.95
C SER A 307 12.35 19.26 23.02
N LEU A 308 11.62 18.51 22.19
CA LEU A 308 11.67 17.05 22.07
C LEU A 308 12.24 16.63 20.72
N PHE A 309 11.71 17.19 19.64
CA PHE A 309 12.08 16.93 18.25
C PHE A 309 12.34 18.25 17.55
N GLN A 310 13.61 18.60 17.38
CA GLN A 310 14.01 19.82 16.71
C GLN A 310 14.02 19.59 15.19
N HIS A 311 13.26 20.37 14.43
CA HIS A 311 13.34 20.35 12.98
C HIS A 311 14.73 20.80 12.50
N VAL A 312 15.33 20.05 11.56
CA VAL A 312 16.69 20.33 11.05
C VAL A 312 16.79 20.37 9.53
N PHE A 313 15.87 19.71 8.83
CA PHE A 313 15.88 19.68 7.37
C PHE A 313 14.48 19.39 6.80
N THR A 314 14.15 20.07 5.70
CA THR A 314 13.02 19.77 4.81
C THR A 314 13.55 19.81 3.39
N SER A 315 13.24 18.79 2.59
CA SER A 315 13.66 18.73 1.19
C SER A 315 12.93 19.75 0.31
N ARG A 316 13.44 19.99 -0.90
CA ARG A 316 12.95 21.04 -1.81
C ARG A 316 11.44 21.06 -2.05
N TYR A 317 10.83 19.90 -2.30
CA TYR A 317 9.39 19.75 -2.52
C TYR A 317 8.65 19.23 -1.28
N GLY A 318 9.31 19.20 -0.12
CA GLY A 318 8.72 18.78 1.15
C GLY A 318 8.39 17.29 1.22
N LYS A 319 9.03 16.45 0.39
CA LYS A 319 8.84 14.99 0.39
C LYS A 319 9.57 14.27 1.54
N VAL A 320 10.57 14.90 2.15
CA VAL A 320 11.27 14.35 3.32
C VAL A 320 11.47 15.45 4.35
N ARG A 321 11.27 15.10 5.63
CA ARG A 321 11.62 15.94 6.77
C ARG A 321 12.48 15.16 7.76
N ILE A 322 13.46 15.85 8.34
CA ILE A 322 14.38 15.28 9.33
C ILE A 322 14.31 16.11 10.60
N PHE A 323 14.22 15.42 11.72
CA PHE A 323 14.16 15.99 13.06
C PHE A 323 15.27 15.41 13.92
N LYS A 324 15.96 16.27 14.68
CA LYS A 324 16.93 15.87 15.69
C LYS A 324 16.23 15.59 17.00
N VAL A 325 16.45 14.41 17.56
CA VAL A 325 15.93 14.05 18.88
C VAL A 325 16.71 14.83 19.94
N ARG A 326 16.02 15.61 20.77
CA ARG A 326 16.65 16.37 21.85
C ARG A 326 16.89 15.47 23.05
N ARG A 327 17.87 15.80 23.91
CA ARG A 327 18.13 15.06 25.17
C ARG A 327 18.34 13.55 24.97
N VAL A 328 19.08 13.16 23.93
CA VAL A 328 19.48 11.76 23.69
C VAL A 328 20.30 11.25 24.87
N SER A 329 20.01 10.03 25.32
CA SER A 329 20.73 9.40 26.43
C SER A 329 22.12 8.94 25.98
N LEU A 330 23.16 9.70 26.34
CA LEU A 330 24.56 9.31 26.09
C LEU A 330 24.90 7.97 26.75
N LYS A 331 24.32 7.67 27.92
CA LYS A 331 24.48 6.37 28.60
C LYS A 331 23.97 5.22 27.72
N SER A 332 22.81 5.41 27.09
CA SER A 332 22.22 4.39 26.21
C SER A 332 22.99 4.27 24.90
N LYS A 333 23.42 5.39 24.32
CA LYS A 333 24.26 5.39 23.11
C LYS A 333 25.58 4.64 23.32
N LYS A 334 26.29 4.92 24.43
CA LYS A 334 27.54 4.24 24.79
C LYS A 334 27.33 2.74 25.05
N TRP A 335 26.23 2.38 25.72
CA TRP A 335 25.93 0.98 25.99
C TRP A 335 25.68 0.17 24.70
N VAL A 336 24.96 0.74 23.72
CA VAL A 336 24.70 0.06 22.43
C VAL A 336 25.98 -0.06 21.59
N ALA A 337 26.86 0.94 21.67
CA ALA A 337 28.13 0.95 20.95
C ALA A 337 29.13 -0.09 21.46
N ASP A 338 29.05 -0.46 22.74
CA ASP A 338 29.96 -1.41 23.38
C ASP A 338 29.72 -2.85 22.86
N PRO A 339 30.70 -3.46 22.18
CA PRO A 339 30.60 -4.82 21.65
C PRO A 339 30.33 -5.88 22.72
N ALA A 340 30.71 -5.64 23.98
CA ALA A 340 30.47 -6.59 25.08
C ALA A 340 28.97 -6.79 25.38
N ASN A 341 28.12 -5.84 24.97
CA ASN A 341 26.67 -5.95 25.14
C ASN A 341 25.97 -6.66 23.97
N ARG A 342 26.72 -7.14 22.97
CA ARG A 342 26.18 -7.94 21.87
C ARG A 342 26.14 -9.40 22.28
N ARG A 343 25.08 -10.09 21.86
CA ARG A 343 24.94 -11.54 22.03
C ARG A 343 25.19 -12.22 20.70
N CYS A 344 26.32 -12.87 20.58
CA CYS A 344 26.62 -13.71 19.43
C CYS A 344 25.97 -15.09 19.62
N ASP A 345 25.52 -15.69 18.52
CA ASP A 345 25.03 -17.07 18.47
C ASP A 345 26.13 -18.09 18.82
N ALA A 346 27.37 -17.85 18.37
CA ALA A 346 28.56 -18.63 18.67
C ALA A 346 29.81 -17.74 18.81
N PRO A 347 30.86 -18.20 19.55
CA PRO A 347 32.14 -17.50 19.61
C PRO A 347 32.75 -17.32 18.21
N GLY A 348 33.03 -16.08 17.82
CA GLY A 348 33.62 -15.76 16.49
C GLY A 348 32.62 -15.69 15.34
N SER A 349 31.32 -15.87 15.60
CA SER A 349 30.30 -15.66 14.57
C SER A 349 30.18 -14.20 14.18
N TRP A 350 29.83 -13.98 12.91
CA TRP A 350 29.50 -12.66 12.38
C TRP A 350 28.11 -12.18 12.85
N TYR A 351 27.26 -13.10 13.35
CA TYR A 351 25.91 -12.80 13.80
C TYR A 351 25.86 -12.49 15.31
N CYS A 352 26.08 -11.22 15.65
CA CYS A 352 26.06 -10.72 17.02
C CYS A 352 24.96 -9.68 17.22
N VAL A 353 23.82 -10.12 17.75
CA VAL A 353 22.66 -9.24 17.95
C VAL A 353 22.91 -8.25 19.07
N GLY A 354 22.65 -6.97 18.79
CA GLY A 354 22.63 -5.92 19.81
C GLY A 354 21.47 -6.16 20.80
N GLN A 355 21.72 -5.88 22.07
CA GLN A 355 20.68 -5.91 23.10
C GLN A 355 20.01 -4.51 23.20
N TYR A 356 18.93 -4.37 23.98
CA TYR A 356 18.34 -3.06 24.29
C TYR A 356 18.99 -2.44 25.53
N PRO A 357 19.20 -1.11 25.56
CA PRO A 357 19.79 -0.46 26.73
C PRO A 357 18.89 -0.66 27.97
N PRO A 358 19.45 -0.81 29.18
CA PRO A 358 18.68 -1.11 30.40
C PRO A 358 17.54 -0.15 30.71
N ALA A 359 17.62 1.10 30.22
CA ALA A 359 16.56 2.10 30.35
C ALA A 359 15.25 1.70 29.65
N LEU A 360 15.31 0.79 28.67
CA LEU A 360 14.15 0.24 27.96
C LEU A 360 13.75 -1.15 28.48
N ALA A 361 14.26 -1.61 29.63
CA ALA A 361 13.86 -2.90 30.20
C ALA A 361 12.38 -2.96 30.63
N PRO A 362 11.82 -1.98 31.38
CA PRO A 362 10.36 -1.74 31.32
C PRO A 362 10.04 -1.34 29.88
N LEU A 363 8.86 -1.48 29.29
CA LEU A 363 8.70 -1.47 27.81
C LEU A 363 9.08 -2.81 27.19
N ILE A 364 10.34 -3.25 27.22
CA ILE A 364 10.68 -4.57 26.65
C ILE A 364 9.94 -5.68 27.41
N ALA A 365 9.88 -5.60 28.74
CA ALA A 365 9.11 -6.52 29.57
C ALA A 365 7.59 -6.48 29.34
N ARG A 366 7.07 -5.44 28.66
CA ARG A 366 5.64 -5.30 28.34
C ARG A 366 5.25 -5.91 27.00
N ARG A 367 6.22 -6.32 26.19
CA ARG A 367 5.97 -6.88 24.86
C ARG A 367 5.25 -8.21 24.98
N LYS A 368 4.30 -8.44 24.07
CA LYS A 368 3.78 -9.77 23.79
C LYS A 368 4.65 -10.39 22.70
N ASN A 369 5.10 -11.62 22.93
CA ASN A 369 5.94 -12.33 21.96
C ASN A 369 5.15 -12.52 20.66
N PHE A 370 5.76 -12.11 19.55
CA PHE A 370 5.21 -12.37 18.24
C PHE A 370 5.57 -13.80 17.85
N ALA A 371 4.59 -14.72 17.87
CA ALA A 371 4.78 -16.06 17.32
C ALA A 371 4.54 -15.99 15.81
N GLN A 372 5.59 -16.22 15.01
CA GLN A 372 5.48 -16.28 13.55
C GLN A 372 4.71 -17.54 13.13
N LEU A 373 4.22 -17.58 11.88
CA LEU A 373 3.52 -18.75 11.35
C LEU A 373 4.45 -19.98 11.32
N GLU A 374 5.75 -19.73 11.19
CA GLU A 374 6.85 -20.69 11.17
C GLU A 374 7.27 -21.16 12.58
N ASP A 375 6.79 -20.50 13.65
CA ASP A 375 7.05 -20.90 15.04
C ASP A 375 6.08 -22.00 15.48
N PHE A 376 6.16 -23.16 14.83
CA PHE A 376 5.27 -24.30 15.07
C PHE A 376 5.30 -24.86 16.51
N ASN A 377 6.36 -24.54 17.27
CA ASN A 377 6.60 -25.06 18.62
C ASN A 377 6.28 -24.07 19.76
N THR A 378 5.86 -22.84 19.45
CA THR A 378 5.62 -21.82 20.48
C THR A 378 4.16 -21.85 20.93
N LYS A 379 3.90 -22.27 22.18
CA LYS A 379 2.54 -22.26 22.75
C LYS A 379 2.02 -20.82 22.83
N ARG A 380 0.98 -20.51 22.06
CA ARG A 380 0.27 -19.24 22.16
C ARG A 380 -0.56 -19.20 23.44
N SER A 381 -0.64 -18.02 24.07
CA SER A 381 -1.53 -17.85 25.22
C SER A 381 -2.98 -17.75 24.74
N SER A 382 -3.95 -18.16 25.58
CA SER A 382 -5.38 -18.06 25.25
C SER A 382 -5.82 -16.61 24.97
N GLU A 383 -5.15 -15.63 25.59
CA GLU A 383 -5.37 -14.21 25.33
C GLU A 383 -4.92 -13.79 23.92
N ASP A 384 -3.83 -14.37 23.41
CA ASP A 384 -3.28 -14.05 22.09
C ASP A 384 -4.10 -14.71 20.98
N GLU A 385 -4.55 -15.94 21.20
CA GLU A 385 -5.50 -16.61 20.30
C GLU A 385 -6.83 -15.86 20.19
N ALA A 386 -7.36 -15.35 21.32
CA ALA A 386 -8.56 -14.54 21.33
C ALA A 386 -8.38 -13.22 20.57
N TYR A 387 -7.24 -12.56 20.74
CA TYR A 387 -6.88 -11.33 20.03
C TYR A 387 -6.80 -11.56 18.52
N ASP A 388 -6.09 -12.61 18.08
CA ASP A 388 -5.93 -12.93 16.66
C ASP A 388 -7.26 -13.32 16.02
N LYS A 389 -8.08 -14.12 16.72
CA LYS A 389 -9.43 -14.45 16.25
C LYS A 389 -10.27 -13.20 16.07
N GLU A 390 -10.27 -12.29 17.05
CA GLU A 390 -11.00 -11.04 16.97
C GLU A 390 -10.49 -10.14 15.82
N TYR A 391 -9.16 -10.05 15.65
CA TYR A 391 -8.53 -9.34 14.55
C TYR A 391 -8.99 -9.88 13.20
N HIS A 392 -8.92 -11.19 12.98
CA HIS A 392 -9.33 -11.82 11.71
C HIS A 392 -10.84 -11.71 11.45
N GLU A 393 -11.68 -11.88 12.48
CA GLU A 393 -13.14 -11.69 12.35
C GLU A 393 -13.49 -10.27 11.90
N ARG A 394 -12.82 -9.24 12.44
CA ARG A 394 -13.04 -7.85 12.02
C ARG A 394 -12.49 -7.55 10.63
N MET A 395 -11.28 -8.02 10.32
CA MET A 395 -10.68 -7.82 8.98
C MET A 395 -11.47 -8.51 7.88
N SER A 396 -12.11 -9.65 8.19
CA SER A 396 -13.02 -10.37 7.28
C SER A 396 -14.42 -9.73 7.17
N GLY A 397 -14.70 -8.66 7.91
CA GLY A 397 -16.01 -7.99 7.93
C GLY A 397 -17.09 -8.74 8.73
N ARG A 398 -16.73 -9.84 9.43
CA ARG A 398 -17.67 -10.62 10.26
C ARG A 398 -18.02 -9.93 11.58
N LYS A 399 -17.22 -8.95 12.01
CA LYS A 399 -17.47 -8.07 13.17
C LYS A 399 -17.23 -6.61 12.76
N GLY A 400 -18.10 -5.71 13.24
CA GLY A 400 -17.95 -4.26 13.05
C GLY A 400 -16.78 -3.66 13.84
N PRO A 401 -16.51 -2.35 13.67
CA PRO A 401 -15.46 -1.64 14.41
C PRO A 401 -15.64 -1.78 15.93
N SER A 402 -14.56 -1.86 16.71
CA SER A 402 -14.68 -1.87 18.18
C SER A 402 -15.23 -0.58 18.73
N ASP A 403 -16.14 -0.75 19.64
CA ASP A 403 -16.17 0.02 20.87
C ASP A 403 -15.17 -0.60 21.86
N GLY A 404 -13.99 0.01 22.00
CA GLY A 404 -12.92 -0.50 22.87
C GLY A 404 -13.35 -0.63 24.35
N PRO A 405 -12.51 -1.17 25.24
CA PRO A 405 -12.80 -1.46 26.63
C PRO A 405 -12.64 -0.17 27.44
N GLY A 406 -13.52 0.76 27.14
CA GLY A 406 -14.15 1.73 28.05
C GLY A 406 -15.67 1.68 27.90
N GLY A 407 -16.22 0.70 27.15
CA GLY A 407 -17.65 0.52 26.85
C GLY A 407 -18.44 -0.15 27.97
N GLY A 408 -18.13 0.16 29.23
CA GLY A 408 -18.92 -0.26 30.39
C GLY A 408 -19.65 0.94 30.98
N GLY A 409 -20.86 1.20 30.49
CA GLY A 409 -21.78 2.17 31.08
C GLY A 409 -21.87 3.52 30.34
N GLY A 410 -22.80 3.60 29.39
CA GLY A 410 -23.59 4.82 29.18
C GLY A 410 -22.86 6.15 28.97
N SER A 411 -22.02 6.26 27.93
CA SER A 411 -22.03 7.46 27.10
C SER A 411 -21.40 7.17 25.74
N LYS A 412 -22.26 7.06 24.73
CA LYS A 412 -21.91 7.25 23.31
C LYS A 412 -20.96 8.45 23.20
N GLY A 413 -19.90 8.32 22.39
CA GLY A 413 -19.00 9.42 22.07
C GLY A 413 -19.83 10.58 21.50
N ARG A 414 -20.22 11.51 22.37
CA ARG A 414 -21.04 12.63 21.97
C ARG A 414 -20.20 13.47 21.01
N PRO A 415 -20.63 13.75 19.76
CA PRO A 415 -20.21 15.01 19.15
C PRO A 415 -20.53 16.08 20.20
N GLY A 416 -19.67 17.07 20.43
CA GLY A 416 -19.84 18.05 21.51
C GLY A 416 -21.03 18.99 21.27
N LEU A 417 -22.20 18.40 21.04
CA LEU A 417 -23.49 18.87 20.57
C LEU A 417 -24.53 18.08 21.38
N TRP A 418 -25.49 18.77 21.98
CA TRP A 418 -26.60 18.17 22.70
C TRP A 418 -27.90 18.44 21.95
N TYR A 419 -28.60 17.40 21.51
CA TYR A 419 -29.86 17.56 20.81
C TYR A 419 -30.91 18.17 21.74
N LEU A 420 -31.49 19.28 21.31
CA LEU A 420 -32.46 20.06 22.07
C LEU A 420 -33.88 19.82 21.59
N GLY A 421 -34.06 19.54 20.31
CA GLY A 421 -35.36 19.29 19.69
C GLY A 421 -35.40 19.73 18.23
N CYS A 422 -36.57 19.63 17.62
CA CYS A 422 -36.80 19.99 16.23
C CYS A 422 -37.92 21.02 16.10
N VAL A 423 -37.80 21.91 15.10
CA VAL A 423 -38.84 22.90 14.77
C VAL A 423 -39.13 22.89 13.27
N GLY A 424 -40.39 23.09 12.89
CA GLY A 424 -40.79 23.13 11.48
C GLY A 424 -40.88 24.52 10.86
N ALA A 425 -40.73 25.57 11.66
CA ALA A 425 -40.83 26.96 11.23
C ALA A 425 -39.51 27.69 11.47
N GLU A 426 -38.99 28.34 10.43
CA GLU A 426 -37.72 29.06 10.49
C GLU A 426 -37.84 30.29 11.41
N ALA A 427 -39.02 30.89 11.51
CA ALA A 427 -39.31 31.99 12.45
C ALA A 427 -39.05 31.64 13.93
N LEU A 428 -39.08 30.35 14.29
CA LEU A 428 -38.85 29.89 15.67
C LEU A 428 -37.38 29.84 16.08
N LEU A 429 -36.46 30.07 15.15
CA LEU A 429 -35.01 30.07 15.39
C LEU A 429 -34.47 31.42 15.87
N GLY A 430 -35.30 32.48 15.91
CA GLY A 430 -34.92 33.84 16.28
C GLY A 430 -34.34 34.65 15.12
N GLU A 431 -34.29 35.97 15.28
CA GLU A 431 -33.79 36.92 14.25
C GLU A 431 -32.26 36.99 14.18
N GLU A 432 -31.57 36.81 15.33
CA GLU A 432 -30.11 36.83 15.41
C GLU A 432 -29.53 35.44 15.10
N ARG A 433 -29.12 35.24 13.85
CA ARG A 433 -28.56 33.97 13.37
C ARG A 433 -27.65 34.17 12.16
N THR A 434 -26.68 33.29 12.00
CA THR A 434 -25.80 33.26 10.82
C THR A 434 -26.12 32.03 9.99
N TYR A 435 -26.31 32.22 8.68
CA TYR A 435 -26.61 31.16 7.75
C TYR A 435 -25.33 30.55 7.16
N SER A 436 -25.32 29.24 6.99
CA SER A 436 -24.38 28.50 6.14
C SER A 436 -25.11 27.38 5.39
N GLY A 437 -24.53 26.92 4.29
CA GLY A 437 -25.07 25.84 3.47
C GLY A 437 -23.99 24.85 3.05
N GLY A 438 -24.40 23.75 2.42
CA GLY A 438 -23.50 22.67 2.01
C GLY A 438 -23.35 21.62 3.12
N ALA A 439 -22.11 21.16 3.36
CA ALA A 439 -21.83 20.09 4.34
C ALA A 439 -22.20 20.46 5.79
N ASP A 440 -22.22 21.76 6.11
CA ASP A 440 -22.59 22.28 7.44
C ASP A 440 -24.01 21.88 7.85
N GLY A 441 -24.92 21.70 6.88
CA GLY A 441 -26.31 21.31 7.12
C GLY A 441 -26.59 19.81 6.96
N SER A 442 -25.61 19.01 6.55
CA SER A 442 -25.75 17.56 6.33
C SER A 442 -24.90 16.69 7.25
N THR A 443 -23.91 17.26 7.93
CA THR A 443 -23.00 16.57 8.87
C THR A 443 -22.91 17.30 10.23
N LEU A 444 -22.90 16.56 11.33
CA LEU A 444 -22.79 17.14 12.68
C LEU A 444 -21.39 17.67 13.00
N ALA A 445 -20.35 17.09 12.41
CA ALA A 445 -18.98 17.54 12.58
C ALA A 445 -18.78 18.97 12.04
N GLU A 446 -19.24 19.23 10.82
CA GLU A 446 -19.14 20.56 10.18
C GLU A 446 -20.09 21.56 10.84
N ALA A 447 -21.33 21.16 11.17
CA ALA A 447 -22.25 21.96 11.96
C ALA A 447 -21.62 22.51 13.25
N ARG A 448 -20.84 21.68 13.94
CA ARG A 448 -20.13 22.07 15.16
C ARG A 448 -18.97 23.03 14.87
N ALA A 449 -18.24 22.81 13.78
CA ALA A 449 -17.15 23.69 13.38
C ALA A 449 -17.69 25.07 13.02
N PHE A 450 -18.73 25.12 12.19
CA PHE A 450 -19.47 26.32 11.82
C PHE A 450 -19.97 27.09 13.04
N ALA A 451 -20.64 26.42 13.99
CA ALA A 451 -21.14 27.07 15.19
C ALA A 451 -20.02 27.65 16.08
N LYS A 452 -18.86 27.00 16.13
CA LYS A 452 -17.69 27.52 16.85
C LYS A 452 -17.06 28.72 16.16
N GLU A 453 -16.97 28.69 14.84
CA GLU A 453 -16.45 29.80 14.04
C GLU A 453 -17.36 31.03 14.18
N ALA A 454 -18.67 30.82 14.13
CA ALA A 454 -19.67 31.86 14.35
C ALA A 454 -19.84 32.28 15.82
N GLY A 455 -19.08 31.71 16.77
CA GLY A 455 -19.17 32.04 18.20
C GLY A 455 -20.54 31.73 18.84
N SER A 456 -21.34 30.87 18.22
CA SER A 456 -22.73 30.61 18.58
C SER A 456 -22.87 29.42 19.53
N ARG A 457 -23.85 29.49 20.44
CA ARG A 457 -24.10 28.43 21.42
C ARG A 457 -24.96 27.30 20.87
N TYR A 458 -25.78 27.58 19.87
CA TYR A 458 -26.69 26.61 19.27
C TYR A 458 -26.48 26.55 17.76
N VAL A 459 -26.82 25.41 17.18
CA VAL A 459 -26.83 25.21 15.73
C VAL A 459 -28.11 24.50 15.33
N ALA A 460 -28.75 24.94 14.25
CA ALA A 460 -29.93 24.32 13.67
C ALA A 460 -29.60 23.78 12.28
N LEU A 461 -30.05 22.56 11.98
CA LEU A 461 -29.68 21.80 10.78
C LEU A 461 -30.92 21.34 10.01
N ALA A 462 -30.87 21.45 8.69
CA ALA A 462 -31.87 20.90 7.78
C ALA A 462 -31.20 20.32 6.54
N ARG A 463 -31.20 18.99 6.42
CA ARG A 463 -30.51 18.27 5.34
C ARG A 463 -31.31 18.27 4.03
N SER A 464 -30.64 18.50 2.90
CA SER A 464 -31.19 18.41 1.54
C SER A 464 -30.27 17.54 0.67
N GLY A 465 -30.46 16.21 0.74
CA GLY A 465 -29.64 15.25 -0.01
C GLY A 465 -28.22 15.06 0.56
N MET A 466 -27.19 15.39 -0.22
CA MET A 466 -25.78 15.37 0.24
C MET A 466 -25.36 16.68 0.91
N ASP A 467 -26.10 17.76 0.67
CA ASP A 467 -25.90 19.07 1.26
C ASP A 467 -27.02 19.37 2.27
N GLY A 468 -26.99 20.56 2.86
CA GLY A 468 -28.06 21.04 3.71
C GLY A 468 -27.91 22.51 4.05
N HIS A 469 -28.79 22.97 4.92
CA HIS A 469 -28.81 24.30 5.50
C HIS A 469 -28.47 24.24 6.97
N ALA A 470 -27.67 25.20 7.44
CA ALA A 470 -27.31 25.34 8.84
C ALA A 470 -27.48 26.79 9.30
N PHE A 471 -27.99 26.96 10.52
CA PHE A 471 -28.02 28.25 11.21
C PHE A 471 -27.23 28.17 12.51
N ALA A 472 -26.26 29.05 12.68
CA ALA A 472 -25.59 29.29 13.94
C ALA A 472 -26.38 30.34 14.74
N ILE A 473 -26.80 29.99 15.95
CA ILE A 473 -27.71 30.78 16.78
C ILE A 473 -27.02 31.11 18.11
N PRO A 474 -26.73 32.39 18.41
CA PRO A 474 -26.10 32.79 19.66
C PRO A 474 -26.96 32.49 20.89
N ALA A 475 -28.26 32.78 20.83
CA ALA A 475 -29.22 32.56 21.90
C ALA A 475 -30.62 32.20 21.36
N LEU A 476 -31.30 31.25 22.01
CA LEU A 476 -32.67 30.88 21.65
C LEU A 476 -33.67 31.93 22.17
N PRO A 477 -34.78 32.20 21.44
CA PRO A 477 -35.74 33.23 21.80
C PRO A 477 -36.44 32.96 23.15
N PRO A 478 -36.84 34.01 23.91
CA PRO A 478 -37.53 33.86 25.19
C PRO A 478 -38.90 33.23 24.98
N GLY A 479 -39.06 31.97 25.40
CA GLY A 479 -40.26 31.15 25.18
C GLY A 479 -40.03 29.91 24.31
N TRP A 480 -38.80 29.67 23.84
CA TRP A 480 -38.43 28.43 23.16
C TRP A 480 -38.71 27.21 24.06
N LYS A 481 -39.54 26.28 23.57
CA LYS A 481 -39.85 25.01 24.24
C LYS A 481 -39.16 23.88 23.49
N ALA A 482 -38.49 23.01 24.24
CA ALA A 482 -37.89 21.80 23.69
C ALA A 482 -38.97 20.89 23.08
N GLY A 483 -38.79 20.52 21.81
CA GLY A 483 -39.59 19.49 21.13
C GLY A 483 -41.03 19.89 20.79
N SER A 484 -41.24 20.96 20.00
CA SER A 484 -42.59 21.25 19.47
C SER A 484 -42.99 20.35 18.30
N LEU A 485 -42.03 19.67 17.66
CA LEU A 485 -42.24 18.68 16.60
C LEU A 485 -41.35 17.46 16.80
N ASP A 486 -41.92 16.26 16.57
CA ASP A 486 -41.23 14.97 16.52
C ASP A 486 -41.83 14.15 15.38
N ASP A 487 -41.45 14.46 14.15
CA ASP A 487 -41.88 13.75 12.94
C ASP A 487 -40.71 13.08 12.21
N ALA A 488 -41.02 12.32 11.16
CA ALA A 488 -40.02 11.60 10.36
C ALA A 488 -38.96 12.53 9.75
N GLY A 489 -39.30 13.79 9.51
CA GLY A 489 -38.36 14.79 8.98
C GLY A 489 -37.32 15.22 10.02
N CYS A 490 -37.71 15.31 11.30
CA CYS A 490 -36.80 15.63 12.40
C CYS A 490 -35.79 14.50 12.70
N SER A 491 -36.19 13.25 12.47
CA SER A 491 -35.38 12.05 12.70
C SER A 491 -34.57 11.60 11.48
N THR A 492 -34.55 12.40 10.42
CA THR A 492 -33.76 12.11 9.20
C THR A 492 -32.25 12.07 9.55
N PRO A 493 -31.55 10.96 9.26
CA PRO A 493 -30.20 10.73 9.77
C PRO A 493 -29.17 11.70 9.16
N CYS A 494 -28.17 12.08 9.95
CA CYS A 494 -26.97 12.79 9.48
C CYS A 494 -26.07 11.88 8.63
N LEU A 495 -25.24 12.45 7.75
CA LEU A 495 -24.31 11.68 6.89
C LEU A 495 -23.15 11.06 7.67
N ASP A 496 -22.70 11.72 8.73
CA ASP A 496 -21.55 11.31 9.55
C ASP A 496 -21.95 10.43 10.74
N PHE A 497 -23.10 10.70 11.37
CA PHE A 497 -23.65 9.89 12.47
C PHE A 497 -25.13 9.57 12.23
N GLN A 498 -25.40 8.34 11.80
CA GLN A 498 -26.75 7.89 11.44
C GLN A 498 -27.69 7.76 12.65
N GLU A 499 -27.15 7.71 13.87
CA GLU A 499 -27.93 7.65 15.10
C GLU A 499 -28.47 9.01 15.57
N TYR A 500 -28.15 10.11 14.85
CA TYR A 500 -28.60 11.46 15.14
C TYR A 500 -29.40 12.04 13.97
N GLY A 501 -30.42 12.85 14.29
CA GLY A 501 -31.26 13.52 13.28
C GLY A 501 -30.69 14.86 12.84
N CYS A 502 -30.51 15.09 11.54
CA CYS A 502 -30.07 16.35 10.94
C CYS A 502 -31.21 17.15 10.32
N GLY A 503 -32.46 16.78 10.61
CA GLY A 503 -33.62 17.42 10.00
C GLY A 503 -33.70 17.14 8.49
N CYS A 504 -34.65 17.78 7.82
CA CYS A 504 -34.84 17.65 6.38
C CYS A 504 -35.20 19.01 5.76
N ALA A 505 -34.95 19.16 4.46
CA ALA A 505 -35.40 20.27 3.65
C ALA A 505 -35.87 19.75 2.29
N ASP A 506 -36.87 20.44 1.73
CA ASP A 506 -37.33 20.31 0.34
C ASP A 506 -37.66 18.86 -0.05
N GLU A 507 -36.97 18.30 -1.05
CA GLU A 507 -37.20 16.95 -1.58
C GLU A 507 -37.04 15.86 -0.51
N LEU A 508 -36.07 16.03 0.41
CA LEU A 508 -35.81 15.07 1.48
C LEU A 508 -36.96 15.02 2.49
N CYS A 509 -37.63 16.15 2.73
CA CYS A 509 -38.85 16.16 3.55
C CYS A 509 -40.04 15.54 2.83
N ALA A 510 -40.13 15.71 1.51
CA ALA A 510 -41.18 15.08 0.71
C ALA A 510 -41.04 13.54 0.70
N GLU A 511 -39.81 13.03 0.59
CA GLU A 511 -39.49 11.61 0.73
C GLU A 511 -39.84 11.07 2.13
N ALA A 512 -39.64 11.87 3.17
CA ALA A 512 -40.04 11.53 4.54
C ALA A 512 -41.56 11.59 4.78
N GLY A 513 -42.36 11.95 3.78
CA GLY A 513 -43.82 12.03 3.88
C GLY A 513 -44.32 13.21 4.71
N VAL A 514 -43.51 14.27 4.83
CA VAL A 514 -43.78 15.41 5.71
C VAL A 514 -44.28 16.61 4.90
N SER A 515 -45.35 17.27 5.36
CA SER A 515 -45.91 18.46 4.72
C SER A 515 -45.48 19.77 5.41
N ALA A 516 -45.62 20.88 4.68
CA ALA A 516 -45.32 22.23 5.18
C ALA A 516 -46.15 22.56 6.43
N VAL A 517 -45.52 23.24 7.39
CA VAL A 517 -46.22 23.78 8.56
C VAL A 517 -47.03 25.01 8.12
N ARG A 518 -48.22 25.20 8.70
CA ARG A 518 -49.15 26.28 8.33
C ARG A 518 -48.48 27.66 8.49
N GLY A 519 -48.24 28.35 7.38
CA GLY A 519 -47.66 29.70 7.35
C GLY A 519 -46.22 29.79 6.84
N GLU A 520 -45.58 28.66 6.51
CA GLU A 520 -44.23 28.59 5.93
C GLU A 520 -44.30 28.22 4.44
N GLU A 521 -43.49 28.87 3.60
CA GLU A 521 -43.45 28.63 2.14
C GLU A 521 -42.67 27.35 1.77
N HIS A 522 -41.68 26.97 2.60
CA HIS A 522 -40.81 25.80 2.37
C HIS A 522 -41.06 24.67 3.37
N VAL A 523 -40.95 23.43 2.90
CA VAL A 523 -41.04 22.24 3.76
C VAL A 523 -39.68 21.99 4.40
N ARG A 524 -39.52 22.39 5.66
CA ARG A 524 -38.27 22.19 6.41
C ARG A 524 -38.51 21.68 7.82
N ARG A 525 -37.54 20.92 8.33
CA ARG A 525 -37.42 20.49 9.72
C ARG A 525 -36.01 20.80 10.21
N TRP A 526 -35.93 21.67 11.19
CA TRP A 526 -34.69 22.15 11.76
C TRP A 526 -34.37 21.39 13.04
N ALA A 527 -33.37 20.51 12.98
CA ALA A 527 -32.83 19.82 14.15
C ALA A 527 -31.87 20.74 14.91
N ILE A 528 -32.18 21.05 16.18
CA ILE A 528 -31.44 22.01 16.99
C ILE A 528 -30.51 21.29 17.97
N TYR A 529 -29.25 21.72 18.01
CA TYR A 529 -28.20 21.20 18.88
C TYR A 529 -27.53 22.33 19.69
N GLU A 530 -27.22 22.08 20.96
CA GLU A 530 -26.39 22.96 21.81
C GLU A 530 -24.92 22.57 21.73
N VAL A 531 -24.03 23.51 21.39
CA VAL A 531 -22.58 23.30 21.31
C VAL A 531 -21.98 23.34 22.72
N VAL A 532 -21.49 22.21 23.19
CA VAL A 532 -20.91 22.08 24.52
C VAL A 532 -19.49 22.67 24.53
N ALA A 533 -19.31 23.77 25.25
CA ALA A 533 -17.99 24.33 25.54
C ALA A 533 -17.21 23.39 26.48
N LYS A 534 -15.93 23.10 26.16
CA LYS A 534 -15.05 22.36 27.08
C LYS A 534 -14.86 23.19 28.37
N GLY A 535 -15.49 22.76 29.46
CA GLY A 535 -15.16 23.19 30.81
C GLY A 535 -16.22 23.99 31.56
N LYS A 536 -17.35 23.37 31.94
CA LYS A 536 -18.01 23.64 33.23
C LYS A 536 -18.53 22.31 33.79
N LYS A 537 -17.89 21.80 34.84
CA LYS A 537 -18.45 20.72 35.67
C LYS A 537 -19.81 21.21 36.19
N LYS A 538 -20.91 20.54 35.84
CA LYS A 538 -22.20 20.78 36.51
C LYS A 538 -22.01 20.46 37.99
N ALA A 539 -22.29 21.43 38.85
CA ALA A 539 -22.38 21.24 40.28
C ALA A 539 -23.39 20.11 40.58
N LYS A 540 -22.97 19.14 41.41
CA LYS A 540 -23.86 18.12 41.97
C LYS A 540 -25.00 18.84 42.69
N LYS A 541 -26.23 18.65 42.20
CA LYS A 541 -27.44 18.97 42.96
C LYS A 541 -27.48 17.98 44.13
N GLY A 542 -27.48 18.51 45.35
CA GLY A 542 -27.55 17.72 46.58
C GLY A 542 -28.81 16.85 46.60
N SER A 543 -28.65 15.62 47.06
CA SER A 543 -29.73 14.75 47.51
C SER A 543 -30.50 15.41 48.65
N PRO A 544 -31.84 15.35 48.68
CA PRO A 544 -32.62 15.74 49.84
C PRO A 544 -32.30 14.79 51.02
N LYS A 545 -31.99 15.38 52.17
CA LYS A 545 -32.23 14.74 53.48
C LYS A 545 -33.72 14.92 53.83
N ASP A 546 -34.15 14.14 54.82
CA ASP A 546 -35.48 14.08 55.47
C ASP A 546 -36.32 12.92 54.86
N GLU A 547 -36.77 11.88 55.58
CA GLU A 547 -37.20 11.72 56.98
C GLU A 547 -37.17 10.22 57.39
N MET A 548 -37.19 9.98 58.71
CA MET A 548 -37.18 8.73 59.51
C MET A 548 -35.84 8.14 59.93
#